data_AF-A0A948N2J5-F1
#
_entry.id   AF-A0A948N2J5-F1
#
_cell.length_a   1.000
_cell.length_b   1.000
_cell.length_c   1.000
_cell.angle_alpha   90.00
_cell.angle_beta   90.00
_cell.angle_gamma   90.00
#
_symmetry.space_group_name_H-M   'P 1'
#
loop_
_entity.id
_entity.type
_entity.pdbx_description
1 polymer ?
#
loop_
_entity_poly.entity_id
_entity_poly.type
_entity_poly.pdbx_seq_one_letter_code
_entity_poly.pdbx_strand_id
1 'polypeptide(L)'
;MTAIRLTLGPLGVADLGLERSGLRWLCSDGYICRANEVVAYCDLSVTGPLDVFGEERFDLQVALAPRVAGRVRRAGTASPGGLLDRVPRFPWSPETVWAELEPLAGVATDGAEEPNLLFLAGRRFNNIAEDRSGLLTGWHDRTRAWWGDGQGATLLAAGACDLSGLIRGDDAAYAGMFELARGPAQVVMTHSEVVIPCAAILRQQLLRAPDATAAIQRDFAEHFQAGGDPPTAADWLFVGALLNGVGRSLLNERYDLLTRSGVSRAPPASAICLSLIGESHYLLRHRRLGYVLNMFAYRLEGLGPAVRGWLREAFEPYFQGVDDIARDYAALVAAAPDRSFVFVNRISAHPNENIQSYDLLDAETIAHTHGLRNQELNLMLHDLARGPNVEILDADAIAADLGVMDHLPDGVHATGVLLREMRGELFRLLRAQGVSGF
;
A
#
# COMPACT_ATOMS: atom_id res chain seq x y z
N MET A 1 38.27 17.74 0.69
CA MET A 1 37.51 16.62 1.29
C MET A 1 37.61 15.45 0.32
N THR A 2 37.87 14.24 0.82
CA THR A 2 38.06 13.06 -0.03
C THR A 2 36.70 12.52 -0.45
N ALA A 3 36.50 12.25 -1.75
CA ALA A 3 35.29 11.61 -2.24
C ALA A 3 35.24 10.14 -1.77
N ILE A 4 34.06 9.67 -1.38
CA ILE A 4 33.80 8.29 -0.99
C ILE A 4 33.34 7.54 -2.23
N ARG A 5 33.91 6.36 -2.48
CA ARG A 5 33.44 5.48 -3.56
C ARG A 5 32.27 4.67 -3.04
N LEU A 6 31.10 4.82 -3.65
CA LEU A 6 29.90 4.09 -3.28
C LEU A 6 29.85 2.77 -4.05
N THR A 7 29.92 1.65 -3.34
CA THR A 7 29.81 0.30 -3.89
C THR A 7 28.37 -0.23 -3.71
N LEU A 8 27.97 -1.27 -4.44
CA LEU A 8 26.63 -1.85 -4.28
C LEU A 8 26.47 -2.59 -2.95
N GLY A 9 27.57 -3.12 -2.42
CA GLY A 9 27.58 -3.91 -1.18
C GLY A 9 27.01 -5.33 -1.35
N PRO A 10 27.19 -6.18 -0.34
CA PRO A 10 26.81 -7.59 -0.40
C PRO A 10 25.29 -7.80 -0.33
N LEU A 11 24.81 -8.81 -1.06
CA LEU A 11 23.49 -9.38 -0.90
C LEU A 11 23.60 -10.89 -0.66
N GLY A 12 22.97 -11.37 0.41
CA GLY A 12 22.98 -12.79 0.77
C GLY A 12 22.05 -13.56 -0.16
N VAL A 13 22.61 -14.20 -1.17
CA VAL A 13 21.85 -14.96 -2.18
C VAL A 13 22.42 -16.38 -2.33
N ALA A 14 22.91 -17.00 -1.25
CA ALA A 14 23.76 -18.21 -1.29
C ALA A 14 23.43 -19.24 -2.39
N ASP A 15 22.17 -19.67 -2.50
CA ASP A 15 21.72 -20.66 -3.48
C ASP A 15 20.93 -20.07 -4.67
N LEU A 16 20.90 -18.74 -4.79
CA LEU A 16 20.14 -17.98 -5.78
C LEU A 16 21.09 -17.16 -6.66
N GLY A 17 20.85 -17.16 -7.97
CA GLY A 17 21.46 -16.20 -8.89
C GLY A 17 20.79 -14.84 -8.74
N LEU A 18 21.58 -13.77 -8.61
CA LEU A 18 21.07 -12.41 -8.60
C LEU A 18 21.65 -11.62 -9.78
N GLU A 19 20.75 -11.17 -10.64
CA GLU A 19 21.05 -10.32 -11.78
C GLU A 19 20.33 -8.97 -11.62
N ARG A 20 20.87 -7.93 -12.25
CA ARG A 20 20.28 -6.59 -12.28
C ARG A 20 20.32 -5.98 -13.68
N SER A 21 19.42 -5.04 -13.93
CA SER A 21 19.56 -4.13 -15.07
C SER A 21 20.66 -3.08 -14.83
N GLY A 22 20.91 -2.21 -15.82
CA GLY A 22 21.71 -1.00 -15.61
C GLY A 22 21.04 -0.06 -14.61
N LEU A 23 21.78 0.95 -14.12
CA LEU A 23 21.25 1.88 -13.12
C LEU A 23 20.51 3.04 -13.79
N ARG A 24 19.30 3.32 -13.29
CA ARG A 24 18.51 4.50 -13.64
C ARG A 24 18.70 5.54 -12.54
N TRP A 25 19.08 6.75 -12.93
CA TRP A 25 19.31 7.87 -12.02
C TRP A 25 18.03 8.69 -11.83
N LEU A 26 17.70 9.00 -10.59
CA LEU A 26 16.56 9.86 -10.21
C LEU A 26 16.97 11.33 -10.02
N CYS A 27 18.27 11.60 -9.93
CA CYS A 27 18.83 12.95 -9.79
C CYS A 27 19.87 13.23 -10.88
N SER A 28 20.16 14.51 -11.16
CA SER A 28 21.25 14.92 -12.06
C SER A 28 22.64 14.59 -11.50
N ASP A 29 23.67 14.52 -12.36
CA ASP A 29 25.06 14.47 -11.88
C ASP A 29 25.40 15.75 -11.10
N GLY A 30 26.12 15.61 -9.98
CA GLY A 30 26.45 16.73 -9.10
C GLY A 30 25.30 17.21 -8.21
N TYR A 31 24.18 16.47 -8.15
CA TYR A 31 23.08 16.76 -7.23
C TYR A 31 23.52 16.60 -5.77
N ILE A 32 23.03 17.49 -4.89
CA ILE A 32 23.27 17.42 -3.45
C ILE A 32 22.10 16.68 -2.82
N CYS A 33 22.33 15.44 -2.39
CA CYS A 33 21.33 14.62 -1.75
C CYS A 33 21.44 14.68 -0.22
N ARG A 34 20.32 14.42 0.45
CA ARG A 34 20.25 14.13 1.88
C ARG A 34 20.69 12.69 2.14
N ALA A 35 20.97 12.38 3.40
CA ALA A 35 21.07 11.00 3.83
C ALA A 35 19.71 10.29 3.64
N ASN A 36 19.73 9.03 3.22
CA ASN A 36 18.57 8.18 2.93
C ASN A 36 17.69 8.62 1.75
N GLU A 37 18.07 9.67 1.03
CA GLU A 37 17.37 10.07 -0.19
C GLU A 37 17.70 9.09 -1.31
N VAL A 38 16.67 8.56 -1.98
CA VAL A 38 16.83 7.61 -3.09
C VAL A 38 17.30 8.35 -4.34
N VAL A 39 18.47 7.99 -4.88
CA VAL A 39 19.10 8.72 -6.00
C VAL A 39 19.23 7.90 -7.29
N ALA A 40 19.13 6.57 -7.18
CA ALA A 40 19.20 5.66 -8.31
C ALA A 40 18.43 4.36 -8.02
N TYR A 41 18.11 3.59 -9.05
CA TYR A 41 17.51 2.26 -8.91
C TYR A 41 17.84 1.35 -10.10
N CYS A 42 17.60 0.06 -9.93
CA CYS A 42 17.57 -0.92 -11.03
C CYS A 42 16.55 -2.02 -10.75
N ASP A 43 16.20 -2.75 -11.82
CA ASP A 43 15.40 -3.96 -11.73
C ASP A 43 16.28 -5.14 -11.33
N LEU A 44 15.74 -6.06 -10.56
CA LEU A 44 16.40 -7.28 -10.11
C LEU A 44 15.70 -8.52 -10.69
N SER A 45 16.51 -9.52 -11.01
CA SER A 45 16.06 -10.87 -11.32
C SER A 45 16.74 -11.84 -10.37
N VAL A 46 15.93 -12.55 -9.61
CA VAL A 46 16.36 -13.65 -8.74
C VAL A 46 16.08 -14.95 -9.47
N THR A 47 17.12 -15.74 -9.72
CA THR A 47 17.03 -17.06 -10.38
C THR A 47 17.40 -18.15 -9.39
N GLY A 48 16.75 -19.30 -9.46
CA GLY A 48 17.00 -20.41 -8.54
C GLY A 48 15.91 -21.48 -8.56
N PRO A 49 16.07 -22.56 -7.77
CA PRO A 49 15.14 -23.70 -7.77
C PRO A 49 13.81 -23.42 -7.03
N LEU A 50 13.75 -22.33 -6.26
CA LEU A 50 12.58 -21.93 -5.47
C LEU A 50 11.84 -20.78 -6.15
N ASP A 51 10.52 -20.80 -6.12
CA ASP A 51 9.67 -19.69 -6.58
C ASP A 51 9.60 -18.58 -5.53
N VAL A 52 10.75 -17.96 -5.24
CA VAL A 52 10.86 -16.82 -4.32
C VAL A 52 10.19 -15.61 -4.98
N PHE A 53 9.45 -14.82 -4.19
CA PHE A 53 8.68 -13.65 -4.62
C PHE A 53 7.44 -13.96 -5.48
N GLY A 54 7.23 -15.20 -5.95
CA GLY A 54 6.07 -15.57 -6.76
C GLY A 54 5.90 -14.63 -7.97
N GLU A 55 4.72 -14.04 -8.13
CA GLU A 55 4.44 -13.08 -9.20
C GLU A 55 5.16 -11.72 -9.02
N GLU A 56 5.59 -11.36 -7.81
CA GLU A 56 6.32 -10.12 -7.58
C GLU A 56 7.72 -10.12 -8.18
N ARG A 57 8.26 -11.30 -8.54
CA ARG A 57 9.55 -11.43 -9.21
C ARG A 57 9.64 -10.65 -10.53
N PHE A 58 8.50 -10.33 -11.14
CA PHE A 58 8.44 -9.58 -12.39
C PHE A 58 8.57 -8.06 -12.19
N ASP A 59 8.31 -7.54 -10.99
CA ASP A 59 8.48 -6.13 -10.60
C ASP A 59 9.31 -6.02 -9.33
N LEU A 60 10.44 -6.75 -9.27
CA LEU A 60 11.39 -6.60 -8.19
C LEU A 60 12.43 -5.53 -8.56
N GLN A 61 12.55 -4.51 -7.74
CA GLN A 61 13.48 -3.40 -7.93
C GLN A 61 14.29 -3.15 -6.65
N VAL A 62 15.47 -2.56 -6.81
CA VAL A 62 16.25 -2.02 -5.70
C VAL A 62 16.65 -0.59 -6.01
N ALA A 63 16.38 0.28 -5.04
CA ALA A 63 16.75 1.68 -5.04
C ALA A 63 17.93 1.90 -4.09
N LEU A 64 18.82 2.81 -4.47
CA LEU A 64 20.07 3.12 -3.79
C LEU A 64 19.94 4.49 -3.12
N ALA A 65 20.15 4.53 -1.81
CA ALA A 65 20.11 5.75 -1.02
C ALA A 65 21.45 5.94 -0.27
N PRO A 66 22.17 7.06 -0.45
CA PRO A 66 23.40 7.32 0.30
C PRO A 66 23.13 7.41 1.80
N ARG A 67 24.01 6.81 2.62
CA ARG A 67 23.89 6.85 4.09
C ARG A 67 24.15 8.22 4.70
N VAL A 68 24.81 9.09 3.96
CA VAL A 68 25.24 10.42 4.42
C VAL A 68 24.95 11.46 3.34
N ALA A 69 24.74 12.71 3.77
CA ALA A 69 24.46 13.80 2.84
C ALA A 69 25.74 14.23 2.09
N GLY A 70 25.58 14.53 0.80
CA GLY A 70 26.72 14.88 -0.05
C GLY A 70 26.34 15.18 -1.48
N ARG A 71 27.33 15.60 -2.27
CA ARG A 71 27.20 15.74 -3.72
C ARG A 71 27.50 14.41 -4.39
N VAL A 72 26.53 13.87 -5.11
CA VAL A 72 26.66 12.60 -5.84
C VAL A 72 27.25 12.84 -7.22
N ARG A 73 28.28 12.07 -7.56
CA ARG A 73 28.87 11.98 -8.89
C ARG A 73 28.63 10.59 -9.46
N ARG A 74 28.09 10.53 -10.67
CA ARG A 74 27.79 9.27 -11.35
C ARG A 74 29.09 8.58 -11.76
N ALA A 75 29.26 7.31 -11.43
CA ALA A 75 30.43 6.56 -11.88
C ALA A 75 30.36 6.35 -13.41
N GLY A 76 31.44 6.62 -14.13
CA GLY A 76 31.50 6.40 -15.58
C GLY A 76 31.35 4.93 -16.00
N THR A 77 31.52 4.00 -15.06
CA THR A 77 31.31 2.55 -15.22
C THR A 77 29.87 2.12 -15.01
N ALA A 78 28.98 3.00 -14.55
CA ALA A 78 27.57 2.68 -14.38
C ALA A 78 26.91 2.54 -15.76
N SER A 79 26.53 1.31 -16.12
CA SER A 79 25.78 1.03 -17.35
C SER A 79 24.47 1.83 -17.35
N PRO A 80 24.09 2.47 -18.48
CA PRO A 80 22.82 3.16 -18.57
C PRO A 80 21.68 2.19 -18.27
N GLY A 81 20.69 2.68 -17.52
CA GLY A 81 19.53 1.92 -17.09
C GLY A 81 18.75 1.26 -18.23
N GLY A 82 17.79 0.43 -17.85
CA GLY A 82 16.92 -0.25 -18.79
C GLY A 82 16.09 -1.31 -18.07
N LEU A 83 15.36 -2.11 -18.83
CA LEU A 83 14.55 -3.21 -18.29
C LEU A 83 15.27 -4.53 -18.54
N LEU A 84 15.22 -5.46 -17.59
CA LEU A 84 15.89 -6.77 -17.66
C LEU A 84 15.51 -7.64 -18.88
N ASP A 85 14.38 -7.34 -19.54
CA ASP A 85 13.92 -7.99 -20.76
C ASP A 85 14.41 -7.31 -22.06
N ARG A 86 15.00 -6.11 -21.97
CA ARG A 86 15.45 -5.29 -23.11
C ARG A 86 16.93 -4.93 -23.09
N VAL A 87 17.58 -4.97 -21.94
CA VAL A 87 19.01 -4.63 -21.79
C VAL A 87 19.81 -5.82 -21.28
N PRO A 88 21.15 -5.83 -21.47
CA PRO A 88 22.01 -6.84 -20.89
C PRO A 88 21.77 -6.97 -19.38
N ARG A 89 21.77 -8.22 -18.91
CA ARG A 89 21.71 -8.53 -17.49
C ARG A 89 23.11 -8.55 -16.92
N PHE A 90 23.29 -7.91 -15.78
CA PHE A 90 24.57 -7.85 -15.10
C PHE A 90 24.47 -8.65 -13.80
N PRO A 91 25.44 -9.51 -13.46
CA PRO A 91 25.45 -10.14 -12.15
C PRO A 91 25.55 -9.06 -11.07
N TRP A 92 24.87 -9.27 -9.93
CA TRP A 92 25.08 -8.42 -8.77
C TRP A 92 26.50 -8.64 -8.24
N SER A 93 27.32 -7.59 -8.27
CA SER A 93 28.68 -7.61 -7.75
C SER A 93 28.82 -6.55 -6.66
N PRO A 94 29.11 -6.96 -5.41
CA PRO A 94 29.24 -6.03 -4.29
C PRO A 94 30.22 -4.90 -4.53
N GLU A 95 31.32 -5.20 -5.23
CA GLU A 95 32.42 -4.26 -5.52
C GLU A 95 32.13 -3.30 -6.68
N THR A 96 30.96 -3.41 -7.31
CA THR A 96 30.57 -2.47 -8.37
C THR A 96 30.45 -1.08 -7.77
N VAL A 97 31.34 -0.18 -8.18
CA VAL A 97 31.23 1.24 -7.87
C VAL A 97 30.18 1.86 -8.78
N TRP A 98 29.12 2.39 -8.18
CA TRP A 98 28.00 2.99 -8.89
C TRP A 98 28.02 4.52 -8.84
N ALA A 99 28.65 5.10 -7.82
CA ALA A 99 28.80 6.54 -7.66
C ALA A 99 30.06 6.90 -6.86
N GLU A 100 30.40 8.18 -6.88
CA GLU A 100 31.25 8.83 -5.88
C GLU A 100 30.41 9.85 -5.10
N LEU A 101 30.70 10.03 -3.82
CA LEU A 101 30.03 11.00 -2.96
C LEU A 101 31.05 11.96 -2.37
N GLU A 102 30.87 13.25 -2.61
CA GLU A 102 31.59 14.32 -1.90
C GLU A 102 30.76 14.70 -0.67
N PRO A 103 31.13 14.28 0.56
CA PRO A 103 30.31 14.55 1.74
C PRO A 103 30.23 16.05 2.04
N LEU A 104 29.11 16.50 2.62
CA LEU A 104 29.01 17.86 3.13
C LEU A 104 29.94 18.06 4.35
N ALA A 105 30.39 19.30 4.58
CA ALA A 105 31.28 19.61 5.69
C ALA A 105 30.64 19.24 7.05
N GLY A 106 31.42 18.57 7.91
CA GLY A 106 30.96 18.16 9.25
C GLY A 106 30.17 16.85 9.31
N VAL A 107 30.01 16.16 8.18
CA VAL A 107 29.33 14.86 8.11
C VAL A 107 30.32 13.72 8.40
N ALA A 108 29.98 12.84 9.35
CA ALA A 108 30.74 11.62 9.61
C ALA A 108 30.57 10.63 8.46
N THR A 109 31.65 9.95 8.07
CA THR A 109 31.71 9.12 6.85
C THR A 109 31.89 7.63 7.12
N ASP A 110 31.93 7.21 8.38
CA ASP A 110 32.18 5.83 8.76
C ASP A 110 31.07 4.90 8.23
N GLY A 111 31.43 3.90 7.41
CA GLY A 111 30.49 2.94 6.84
C GLY A 111 29.56 3.52 5.77
N ALA A 112 29.92 4.66 5.18
CA ALA A 112 29.17 5.34 4.14
C ALA A 112 29.48 4.83 2.72
N GLU A 113 30.43 3.90 2.57
CA GLU A 113 30.80 3.28 1.29
C GLU A 113 29.66 2.47 0.68
N GLU A 114 28.76 1.95 1.51
CA GLU A 114 27.60 1.19 1.07
C GLU A 114 26.32 2.03 1.17
N PRO A 115 25.42 1.97 0.17
CA PRO A 115 24.11 2.60 0.25
C PRO A 115 23.19 1.84 1.19
N ASN A 116 22.14 2.52 1.65
CA ASN A 116 20.93 1.83 2.08
C ASN A 116 20.20 1.32 0.83
N LEU A 117 19.80 0.04 0.88
CA LEU A 117 19.14 -0.64 -0.23
C LEU A 117 17.64 -0.69 0.05
N LEU A 118 16.86 0.12 -0.66
CA LEU A 118 15.40 0.07 -0.59
C LEU A 118 14.90 -0.91 -1.64
N PHE A 119 14.39 -2.04 -1.23
CA PHE A 119 13.77 -2.98 -2.16
C PHE A 119 12.31 -2.62 -2.36
N LEU A 120 11.83 -2.76 -3.60
CA LEU A 120 10.44 -2.57 -3.97
C LEU A 120 9.96 -3.78 -4.75
N ALA A 121 8.73 -4.18 -4.49
CA ALA A 121 8.09 -5.29 -5.17
C ALA A 121 6.62 -4.96 -5.45
N GLY A 122 6.16 -5.35 -6.62
CA GLY A 122 4.77 -5.15 -7.05
C GLY A 122 4.22 -6.44 -7.63
N ARG A 123 2.97 -6.77 -7.30
CA ARG A 123 2.26 -7.81 -8.04
C ARG A 123 1.24 -7.15 -8.94
N ARG A 124 1.46 -7.31 -10.24
CA ARG A 124 0.63 -6.70 -11.27
C ARG A 124 -0.76 -7.32 -11.26
N PHE A 125 -1.78 -6.52 -11.59
CA PHE A 125 -3.11 -7.05 -11.88
C PHE A 125 -3.10 -8.05 -13.05
N ASN A 126 -2.27 -7.75 -14.05
CA ASN A 126 -2.04 -8.59 -15.21
C ASN A 126 -0.69 -8.19 -15.84
N ASN A 127 -0.20 -8.98 -16.80
CA ASN A 127 1.11 -8.72 -17.40
C ASN A 127 1.17 -7.44 -18.25
N ILE A 128 0.02 -6.87 -18.67
CA ILE A 128 -0.05 -5.63 -19.46
C ILE A 128 -0.18 -4.36 -18.60
N ALA A 129 -0.41 -4.51 -17.29
CA ALA A 129 -0.52 -3.43 -16.31
C ALA A 129 0.84 -2.83 -15.92
N GLU A 130 1.91 -3.26 -16.58
CA GLU A 130 3.24 -2.71 -16.40
C GLU A 130 3.34 -1.31 -17.00
N ASP A 131 3.75 -0.34 -16.18
CA ASP A 131 4.26 0.92 -16.67
C ASP A 131 5.78 0.92 -16.46
N ARG A 132 6.52 1.10 -17.55
CA ARG A 132 7.99 0.97 -17.61
C ARG A 132 8.70 2.31 -17.37
N SER A 133 7.95 3.31 -16.92
CA SER A 133 8.36 4.71 -16.83
C SER A 133 9.24 5.04 -15.62
N GLY A 134 9.17 4.26 -14.53
CA GLY A 134 9.79 4.66 -13.27
C GLY A 134 9.99 3.57 -12.22
N LEU A 135 10.12 4.04 -10.97
CA LEU A 135 10.27 3.23 -9.77
C LEU A 135 8.90 2.72 -9.33
N LEU A 136 8.70 1.40 -9.43
CA LEU A 136 7.47 0.67 -9.13
C LEU A 136 6.21 1.27 -9.79
N THR A 137 6.36 1.75 -11.03
CA THR A 137 5.27 2.27 -11.84
C THR A 137 4.40 1.13 -12.40
N GLY A 138 3.12 1.42 -12.63
CA GLY A 138 2.16 0.47 -13.19
C GLY A 138 0.96 0.27 -12.27
N TRP A 139 0.12 -0.69 -12.61
CA TRP A 139 -1.04 -1.06 -11.80
C TRP A 139 -0.80 -2.40 -11.13
N HIS A 140 -0.86 -2.37 -9.81
CA HIS A 140 -0.58 -3.51 -8.95
C HIS A 140 -1.75 -3.74 -8.00
N ASP A 141 -2.06 -5.00 -7.72
CA ASP A 141 -3.01 -5.34 -6.66
C ASP A 141 -2.38 -5.13 -5.26
N ARG A 142 -1.06 -5.29 -5.20
CA ARG A 142 -0.22 -5.16 -4.03
C ARG A 142 1.12 -4.58 -4.43
N THR A 143 1.56 -3.61 -3.66
CA THR A 143 2.92 -3.09 -3.72
C THR A 143 3.53 -3.12 -2.33
N ARG A 144 4.85 -3.20 -2.26
CA ARG A 144 5.55 -3.15 -0.98
C ARG A 144 6.96 -2.63 -1.17
N ALA A 145 7.49 -2.06 -0.09
CA ALA A 145 8.88 -1.67 0.00
C ALA A 145 9.47 -2.08 1.36
N TRP A 146 10.78 -2.33 1.40
CA TRP A 146 11.49 -2.66 2.65
C TRP A 146 12.98 -2.32 2.57
N TRP A 147 13.58 -2.04 3.73
CA TRP A 147 15.03 -1.86 3.83
C TRP A 147 15.78 -3.20 3.78
N GLY A 148 16.89 -3.23 3.05
CA GLY A 148 17.74 -4.41 2.85
C GLY A 148 18.63 -4.79 4.04
N ASP A 149 18.66 -4.00 5.11
CA ASP A 149 19.61 -4.18 6.21
C ASP A 149 19.15 -5.19 7.27
N GLY A 150 17.93 -5.73 7.15
CA GLY A 150 17.44 -6.78 8.04
C GLY A 150 15.93 -6.97 7.95
N GLN A 151 15.39 -7.76 8.86
CA GLN A 151 13.96 -7.99 8.99
C GLN A 151 13.37 -7.05 10.05
N GLY A 152 12.38 -6.26 9.63
CA GLY A 152 11.62 -5.33 10.46
C GLY A 152 10.20 -5.79 10.75
N ALA A 153 9.42 -4.91 11.41
CA ALA A 153 7.98 -5.04 11.43
C ALA A 153 7.38 -4.75 10.04
N THR A 154 6.20 -5.32 9.79
CA THR A 154 5.44 -5.08 8.57
C THR A 154 4.21 -4.24 8.89
N LEU A 155 4.13 -3.06 8.27
CA LEU A 155 2.94 -2.22 8.21
C LEU A 155 2.13 -2.60 6.97
N LEU A 156 0.90 -3.07 7.16
CA LEU A 156 -0.07 -3.24 6.07
C LEU A 156 -1.00 -2.03 6.03
N ALA A 157 -0.96 -1.29 4.93
CA ALA A 157 -1.95 -0.29 4.59
C ALA A 157 -3.02 -0.91 3.66
N ALA A 158 -4.25 -0.94 4.14
CA ALA A 158 -5.39 -1.46 3.38
C ALA A 158 -6.48 -0.39 3.32
N GLY A 159 -6.68 0.18 2.14
CA GLY A 159 -7.63 1.27 1.92
C GLY A 159 -7.82 1.58 0.44
N ALA A 160 -8.31 2.78 0.17
CA ALA A 160 -8.58 3.26 -1.18
C ALA A 160 -7.43 4.14 -1.70
N CYS A 161 -7.74 5.07 -2.62
CA CYS A 161 -6.78 5.99 -3.20
C CYS A 161 -6.12 6.93 -2.19
N ASP A 162 -6.80 7.22 -1.07
CA ASP A 162 -6.34 8.12 -0.02
C ASP A 162 -5.08 7.61 0.70
N LEU A 163 -5.05 6.31 1.06
CA LEU A 163 -3.87 5.71 1.66
C LEU A 163 -2.73 5.56 0.64
N SER A 164 -3.01 5.47 -0.65
CA SER A 164 -1.96 5.37 -1.67
C SER A 164 -1.07 6.61 -1.65
N GLY A 165 -1.64 7.82 -1.58
CA GLY A 165 -0.85 9.05 -1.47
C GLY A 165 -0.07 9.12 -0.15
N LEU A 166 -0.70 8.73 0.96
CA LEU A 166 -0.05 8.70 2.28
C LEU A 166 1.17 7.78 2.28
N ILE A 167 1.00 6.55 1.79
CA ILE A 167 1.99 5.48 1.91
C ILE A 167 3.01 5.49 0.78
N ARG A 168 2.60 5.73 -0.46
CA ARG A 168 3.52 5.69 -1.62
C ARG A 168 4.12 7.06 -1.94
N GLY A 169 3.51 8.14 -1.45
CA GLY A 169 3.91 9.51 -1.80
C GLY A 169 3.54 9.91 -3.23
N ASP A 170 3.84 11.16 -3.58
CA ASP A 170 3.49 11.75 -4.88
C ASP A 170 4.17 11.01 -6.05
N ASP A 171 5.39 10.52 -5.82
CA ASP A 171 6.18 9.77 -6.82
C ASP A 171 5.80 8.28 -6.88
N ALA A 172 4.80 7.85 -6.09
CA ALA A 172 4.31 6.48 -5.98
C ALA A 172 5.38 5.42 -5.62
N ALA A 173 6.50 5.82 -5.02
CA ALA A 173 7.68 4.98 -4.85
C ALA A 173 8.12 4.75 -3.40
N TYR A 174 7.29 5.07 -2.41
CA TYR A 174 7.58 4.91 -0.97
C TYR A 174 8.77 5.74 -0.45
N ALA A 175 9.41 6.56 -1.28
CA ALA A 175 10.62 7.30 -0.92
C ALA A 175 10.43 8.12 0.36
N GLY A 176 9.37 8.94 0.42
CA GLY A 176 9.06 9.74 1.62
C GLY A 176 8.71 8.93 2.87
N MET A 177 8.19 7.70 2.74
CA MET A 177 8.02 6.80 3.88
C MET A 177 9.36 6.29 4.39
N PHE A 178 10.23 5.85 3.49
CA PHE A 178 11.51 5.24 3.88
C PHE A 178 12.60 6.27 4.23
N GLU A 179 12.46 7.52 3.85
CA GLU A 179 13.25 8.62 4.42
C GLU A 179 13.03 8.76 5.95
N LEU A 180 11.83 8.43 6.44
CA LEU A 180 11.49 8.47 7.87
C LEU A 180 11.83 7.16 8.60
N ALA A 181 11.69 6.01 7.94
CA ALA A 181 12.09 4.71 8.49
C ALA A 181 13.61 4.58 8.54
N ARG A 182 14.21 4.69 9.74
CA ARG A 182 15.67 4.58 9.90
C ARG A 182 16.19 3.18 10.20
N GLY A 183 15.28 2.23 10.49
CA GLY A 183 15.62 0.85 10.80
C GLY A 183 14.93 -0.13 9.85
N PRO A 184 15.23 -1.44 9.96
CA PRO A 184 14.53 -2.47 9.20
C PRO A 184 13.02 -2.32 9.37
N ALA A 185 12.31 -2.10 8.27
CA ALA A 185 10.87 -1.95 8.22
C ALA A 185 10.38 -2.45 6.85
N GLN A 186 9.15 -2.96 6.82
CA GLN A 186 8.42 -3.25 5.60
C GLN A 186 7.10 -2.49 5.60
N VAL A 187 6.77 -1.91 4.47
CA VAL A 187 5.44 -1.32 4.23
C VAL A 187 4.81 -2.01 3.04
N VAL A 188 3.58 -2.46 3.20
CA VAL A 188 2.77 -3.12 2.17
C VAL A 188 1.53 -2.29 1.95
N MET A 189 1.24 -1.92 0.70
CA MET A 189 -0.01 -1.30 0.29
C MET A 189 -0.78 -2.27 -0.59
N THR A 190 -2.02 -2.56 -0.20
CA THR A 190 -2.97 -3.30 -1.03
C THR A 190 -4.01 -2.32 -1.55
N HIS A 191 -4.22 -2.33 -2.87
CA HIS A 191 -5.20 -1.43 -3.49
C HIS A 191 -6.60 -2.04 -3.47
N SER A 192 -7.61 -1.19 -3.37
CA SER A 192 -8.99 -1.57 -3.60
C SER A 192 -9.20 -1.98 -5.06
N GLU A 193 -9.25 -3.28 -5.33
CA GLU A 193 -9.53 -3.83 -6.66
C GLU A 193 -11.04 -3.75 -7.00
N VAL A 194 -11.71 -4.91 -6.95
CA VAL A 194 -13.15 -5.10 -6.94
C VAL A 194 -13.69 -4.90 -5.53
N VAL A 195 -13.01 -5.47 -4.53
CA VAL A 195 -13.44 -5.42 -3.14
C VAL A 195 -12.63 -4.37 -2.40
N ILE A 196 -13.30 -3.30 -1.95
CA ILE A 196 -12.68 -2.24 -1.15
C ILE A 196 -12.45 -2.78 0.26
N PRO A 197 -11.20 -2.73 0.79
CA PRO A 197 -10.95 -3.09 2.18
C PRO A 197 -11.74 -2.16 3.13
N CYS A 198 -12.51 -2.77 4.02
CA CYS A 198 -13.15 -2.13 5.16
C CYS A 198 -13.12 -3.07 6.37
N ALA A 199 -13.44 -2.58 7.57
CA ALA A 199 -13.36 -3.37 8.79
C ALA A 199 -14.16 -4.68 8.71
N ALA A 200 -15.40 -4.62 8.17
CA ALA A 200 -16.25 -5.78 7.97
C ALA A 200 -15.60 -6.85 7.09
N ILE A 201 -15.02 -6.44 5.96
CA ILE A 201 -14.41 -7.35 4.98
C ILE A 201 -13.12 -7.95 5.52
N LEU A 202 -12.25 -7.13 6.10
CA LEU A 202 -10.99 -7.59 6.68
C LEU A 202 -11.22 -8.55 7.83
N ARG A 203 -12.23 -8.28 8.67
CA ARG A 203 -12.67 -9.21 9.73
C ARG A 203 -13.16 -10.52 9.14
N GLN A 204 -14.03 -10.48 8.14
CA GLN A 204 -14.52 -11.70 7.49
C GLN A 204 -13.39 -12.49 6.85
N GLN A 205 -12.45 -11.83 6.17
CA GLN A 205 -11.27 -12.47 5.57
C GLN A 205 -10.37 -13.11 6.63
N LEU A 206 -10.14 -12.44 7.77
CA LEU A 206 -9.33 -12.95 8.87
C LEU A 206 -9.94 -14.22 9.49
N LEU A 207 -11.25 -14.21 9.69
CA LEU A 207 -11.98 -15.28 10.39
C LEU A 207 -12.47 -16.38 9.44
N ARG A 208 -12.31 -16.23 8.12
CA ARG A 208 -12.87 -17.18 7.16
C ARG A 208 -12.14 -18.52 7.22
N ALA A 209 -12.91 -19.57 7.46
CA ALA A 209 -12.42 -20.94 7.35
C ALA A 209 -12.28 -21.38 5.86
N PRO A 210 -11.37 -22.31 5.54
CA PRO A 210 -11.14 -22.76 4.16
C PRO A 210 -12.39 -23.31 3.43
N ASP A 211 -13.28 -23.98 4.16
CA ASP A 211 -14.54 -24.54 3.64
C ASP A 211 -15.54 -23.45 3.22
N ALA A 212 -15.57 -22.32 3.93
CA ALA A 212 -16.36 -21.16 3.55
C ALA A 212 -15.85 -20.54 2.23
N THR A 213 -14.53 -20.47 2.01
CA THR A 213 -13.98 -20.03 0.71
C THR A 213 -14.38 -20.96 -0.42
N ALA A 214 -14.33 -22.28 -0.21
CA ALA A 214 -14.79 -23.26 -1.19
C ALA A 214 -16.31 -23.17 -1.44
N ALA A 215 -17.10 -22.80 -0.43
CA ALA A 215 -18.54 -22.55 -0.60
C ALA A 215 -18.81 -21.33 -1.49
N ILE A 216 -18.06 -20.24 -1.35
CA ILE A 216 -18.16 -19.05 -2.20
C ILE A 216 -17.83 -19.38 -3.66
N GLN A 217 -16.73 -20.11 -3.89
CA GLN A 217 -16.34 -20.55 -5.23
C GLN A 217 -17.39 -21.46 -5.88
N ARG A 218 -18.01 -22.36 -5.11
CA ARG A 218 -19.09 -23.23 -5.59
C ARG A 218 -20.36 -22.47 -5.91
N ASP A 219 -20.80 -21.55 -5.04
CA ASP A 219 -21.96 -20.70 -5.31
C ASP A 219 -21.80 -19.95 -6.64
N PHE A 220 -20.62 -19.39 -6.84
CA PHE A 220 -20.25 -18.76 -8.10
C PHE A 220 -20.36 -19.73 -9.29
N ALA A 221 -19.72 -20.90 -9.21
CA ALA A 221 -19.75 -21.88 -10.29
C ALA A 221 -21.18 -22.37 -10.61
N GLU A 222 -22.00 -22.61 -9.57
CA GLU A 222 -23.39 -23.04 -9.69
C GLU A 222 -24.23 -22.02 -10.46
N HIS A 223 -24.11 -20.72 -10.16
CA HIS A 223 -24.87 -19.68 -10.86
C HIS A 223 -24.51 -19.63 -12.36
N PHE A 224 -23.22 -19.63 -12.70
CA PHE A 224 -22.79 -19.52 -14.10
C PHE A 224 -23.01 -20.81 -14.90
N GLN A 225 -23.22 -21.95 -14.23
CA GLN A 225 -23.63 -23.20 -14.86
C GLN A 225 -25.15 -23.33 -15.04
N ALA A 226 -25.97 -22.54 -14.33
CA ALA A 226 -27.43 -22.64 -14.36
C ALA A 226 -28.07 -22.19 -15.68
N GLY A 227 -27.28 -21.69 -16.65
CA GLY A 227 -27.75 -21.39 -18.01
C GLY A 227 -28.44 -20.04 -18.19
N GLY A 228 -28.09 -19.05 -17.36
CA GLY A 228 -28.51 -17.65 -17.51
C GLY A 228 -27.80 -16.92 -18.67
N ASP A 229 -27.63 -15.60 -18.54
CA ASP A 229 -26.91 -14.81 -19.53
C ASP A 229 -25.47 -15.33 -19.71
N PRO A 230 -24.98 -15.49 -20.96
CA PRO A 230 -23.62 -15.97 -21.19
C PRO A 230 -22.58 -14.95 -20.67
N PRO A 231 -21.59 -15.38 -19.86
CA PRO A 231 -20.58 -14.48 -19.32
C PRO A 231 -19.69 -13.89 -20.42
N THR A 232 -19.50 -12.57 -20.35
CA THR A 232 -18.60 -11.78 -21.19
C THR A 232 -17.16 -11.81 -20.65
N ALA A 233 -16.20 -11.25 -21.40
CA ALA A 233 -14.83 -11.08 -20.92
C ALA A 233 -14.76 -10.21 -19.65
N ALA A 234 -15.60 -9.17 -19.55
CA ALA A 234 -15.69 -8.31 -18.38
C ALA A 234 -16.21 -9.07 -17.15
N ASP A 235 -17.18 -9.97 -17.34
CA ASP A 235 -17.69 -10.85 -16.28
C ASP A 235 -16.56 -11.73 -15.74
N TRP A 236 -15.80 -12.40 -16.61
CA TRP A 236 -14.70 -13.27 -16.19
C TRP A 236 -13.58 -12.52 -15.45
N LEU A 237 -13.21 -11.32 -15.93
CA LEU A 237 -12.20 -10.49 -15.27
C LEU A 237 -12.67 -10.06 -13.87
N PHE A 238 -13.91 -9.59 -13.75
CA PHE A 238 -14.47 -9.17 -12.47
C PHE A 238 -14.51 -10.33 -11.48
N VAL A 239 -14.98 -11.50 -11.92
CA VAL A 239 -15.11 -12.68 -11.09
C VAL A 239 -13.77 -13.18 -10.59
N GLY A 240 -12.76 -13.25 -11.47
CA GLY A 240 -11.41 -13.64 -11.08
C GLY A 240 -10.86 -12.73 -9.98
N ALA A 241 -11.00 -11.42 -10.16
CA ALA A 241 -10.58 -10.43 -9.18
C ALA A 241 -11.40 -10.51 -7.88
N LEU A 242 -12.73 -10.71 -7.97
CA LEU A 242 -13.60 -10.88 -6.81
C LEU A 242 -13.22 -12.12 -5.99
N LEU A 243 -13.07 -13.29 -6.64
CA LEU A 243 -12.70 -14.53 -5.96
C LEU A 243 -11.29 -14.44 -5.36
N ASN A 244 -10.38 -13.72 -5.99
CA ASN A 244 -9.05 -13.43 -5.45
C ASN A 244 -9.17 -12.56 -4.18
N GLY A 245 -9.85 -11.42 -4.27
CA GLY A 245 -10.03 -10.49 -3.14
C GLY A 245 -10.82 -11.10 -1.99
N VAL A 246 -11.86 -11.87 -2.28
CA VAL A 246 -12.67 -12.55 -1.27
C VAL A 246 -11.87 -13.72 -0.67
N GLY A 247 -11.26 -14.58 -1.49
CA GLY A 247 -10.62 -15.81 -1.03
C GLY A 247 -9.35 -15.62 -0.19
N ARG A 248 -8.82 -14.39 -0.11
CA ARG A 248 -7.56 -14.10 0.56
C ARG A 248 -7.76 -13.34 1.85
N SER A 249 -6.83 -13.55 2.78
CA SER A 249 -6.73 -12.76 4.00
C SER A 249 -5.50 -11.91 3.96
N LEU A 250 -5.68 -10.62 3.66
CA LEU A 250 -4.59 -9.63 3.62
C LEU A 250 -3.81 -9.61 4.94
N LEU A 251 -4.54 -9.80 6.05
CA LEU A 251 -4.00 -9.84 7.40
C LEU A 251 -3.12 -11.07 7.67
N ASN A 252 -3.25 -12.16 6.92
CA ASN A 252 -2.48 -13.39 7.16
C ASN A 252 -1.37 -13.62 6.12
N GLU A 253 -1.19 -12.69 5.18
CA GLU A 253 -0.17 -12.81 4.15
C GLU A 253 1.25 -12.76 4.73
N ARG A 254 2.17 -13.44 4.05
CA ARG A 254 3.59 -13.47 4.38
C ARG A 254 4.38 -13.13 3.13
N TYR A 255 5.48 -12.41 3.31
CA TYR A 255 6.24 -11.83 2.20
C TYR A 255 7.69 -12.31 2.22
N ASP A 256 8.23 -12.62 1.05
CA ASP A 256 9.67 -12.88 0.94
C ASP A 256 10.42 -11.54 0.97
N LEU A 257 11.50 -11.46 1.74
CA LEU A 257 12.36 -10.28 1.87
C LEU A 257 13.75 -10.63 1.39
N LEU A 258 14.26 -9.90 0.39
CA LEU A 258 15.69 -9.91 0.07
C LEU A 258 16.41 -8.92 0.98
N THR A 259 17.46 -9.37 1.66
CA THR A 259 18.30 -8.54 2.53
C THR A 259 19.77 -8.81 2.25
N ARG A 260 20.64 -8.02 2.86
CA ARG A 260 22.09 -8.26 2.88
C ARG A 260 22.46 -9.63 3.44
N SER A 261 21.63 -10.18 4.33
CA SER A 261 21.86 -11.48 4.99
C SER A 261 21.31 -12.68 4.23
N GLY A 262 20.38 -12.48 3.29
CA GLY A 262 19.59 -13.61 2.80
C GLY A 262 18.23 -13.21 2.26
N VAL A 263 17.59 -14.18 1.60
CA VAL A 263 16.14 -14.23 1.48
C VAL A 263 15.56 -14.79 2.78
N SER A 264 14.58 -14.11 3.36
CA SER A 264 13.81 -14.57 4.51
C SER A 264 12.32 -14.40 4.23
N ARG A 265 11.46 -14.99 5.07
CA ARG A 265 10.01 -14.82 4.96
C ARG A 265 9.48 -14.06 6.17
N ALA A 266 8.96 -12.87 5.94
CA ALA A 266 8.36 -12.03 6.97
C ALA A 266 7.12 -12.72 7.58
N PRO A 267 6.87 -12.57 8.89
CA PRO A 267 5.58 -12.91 9.48
C PRO A 267 4.47 -12.00 8.89
N PRO A 268 3.19 -12.31 9.18
CA PRO A 268 2.11 -11.39 8.86
C PRO A 268 2.28 -10.01 9.49
N ALA A 269 1.58 -9.03 8.93
CA ALA A 269 1.64 -7.64 9.37
C ALA A 269 1.33 -7.50 10.87
N SER A 270 2.27 -6.91 11.59
CA SER A 270 2.15 -6.60 13.02
C SER A 270 1.50 -5.23 13.26
N ALA A 271 1.47 -4.37 12.25
CA ALA A 271 0.77 -3.09 12.26
C ALA A 271 -0.16 -2.98 11.05
N ILE A 272 -1.38 -2.49 11.27
CA ILE A 272 -2.42 -2.32 10.26
C ILE A 272 -2.84 -0.85 10.20
N CYS A 273 -2.80 -0.24 9.02
CA CYS A 273 -3.32 1.10 8.77
C CYS A 273 -4.56 0.99 7.87
N LEU A 274 -5.72 1.44 8.39
CA LEU A 274 -6.98 1.48 7.65
C LEU A 274 -7.49 2.91 7.57
N SER A 275 -8.24 3.22 6.53
CA SER A 275 -8.90 4.51 6.39
C SER A 275 -10.41 4.38 6.44
N LEU A 276 -11.06 5.31 7.14
CA LEU A 276 -12.50 5.45 7.12
C LEU A 276 -13.05 5.77 5.73
N ILE A 277 -12.24 6.24 4.76
CA ILE A 277 -12.68 6.43 3.37
C ILE A 277 -13.15 5.10 2.75
N GLY A 278 -12.57 3.97 3.18
CA GLY A 278 -13.02 2.63 2.79
C GLY A 278 -14.39 2.24 3.35
N GLU A 279 -14.89 2.91 4.38
CA GLU A 279 -16.18 2.59 5.01
C GLU A 279 -17.36 3.17 4.21
N SER A 280 -18.10 2.28 3.55
CA SER A 280 -19.30 2.63 2.79
C SER A 280 -20.56 2.47 3.65
N HIS A 281 -21.55 3.35 3.44
CA HIS A 281 -22.89 3.13 4.00
C HIS A 281 -23.59 1.94 3.35
N TYR A 282 -23.25 1.64 2.10
CA TYR A 282 -23.92 0.67 1.26
C TYR A 282 -22.97 -0.47 0.91
N LEU A 283 -23.29 -1.67 1.37
CA LEU A 283 -22.64 -2.92 1.00
C LEU A 283 -23.63 -3.86 0.30
N LEU A 284 -23.10 -4.89 -0.34
CA LEU A 284 -23.89 -6.04 -0.77
C LEU A 284 -23.64 -7.21 0.18
N ARG A 285 -24.70 -7.81 0.73
CA ARG A 285 -24.61 -9.03 1.55
C ARG A 285 -25.15 -10.22 0.77
N HIS A 286 -24.37 -11.30 0.73
CA HIS A 286 -24.80 -12.52 0.08
C HIS A 286 -25.94 -13.17 0.87
N ARG A 287 -27.09 -13.41 0.24
CA ARG A 287 -28.33 -13.89 0.88
C ARG A 287 -28.15 -15.23 1.62
N ARG A 288 -27.43 -16.16 0.99
CA ARG A 288 -27.19 -17.51 1.52
C ARG A 288 -25.93 -17.62 2.38
N LEU A 289 -24.79 -17.15 1.88
CA LEU A 289 -23.48 -17.32 2.51
C LEU A 289 -23.10 -16.19 3.48
N GLY A 290 -23.84 -15.08 3.51
CA GLY A 290 -23.70 -14.01 4.50
C GLY A 290 -22.45 -13.13 4.39
N TYR A 291 -21.52 -13.40 3.47
CA TYR A 291 -20.36 -12.54 3.25
C TYR A 291 -20.77 -11.21 2.63
N VAL A 292 -19.99 -10.16 2.91
CA VAL A 292 -20.26 -8.82 2.40
C VAL A 292 -19.24 -8.40 1.35
N LEU A 293 -19.68 -7.58 0.41
CA LEU A 293 -18.88 -6.93 -0.61
C LEU A 293 -19.04 -5.42 -0.52
N ASN A 294 -17.92 -4.72 -0.58
CA ASN A 294 -17.85 -3.27 -0.72
C ASN A 294 -17.21 -2.98 -2.08
N MET A 295 -17.89 -2.21 -2.92
CA MET A 295 -17.44 -1.92 -4.28
C MET A 295 -17.78 -0.48 -4.64
N PHE A 296 -16.92 0.18 -5.40
CA PHE A 296 -17.23 1.50 -5.92
C PHE A 296 -18.35 1.40 -6.97
N ALA A 297 -19.28 2.36 -6.97
CA ALA A 297 -20.41 2.37 -7.89
C ALA A 297 -19.99 2.31 -9.37
N TYR A 298 -18.91 3.03 -9.76
CA TYR A 298 -18.40 3.01 -11.14
C TYR A 298 -17.93 1.61 -11.59
N ARG A 299 -17.55 0.72 -10.66
CA ARG A 299 -17.19 -0.67 -11.01
C ARG A 299 -18.42 -1.48 -11.42
N LEU A 300 -19.61 -1.13 -10.91
CA LEU A 300 -20.86 -1.81 -11.25
C LEU A 300 -21.31 -1.47 -12.69
N GLU A 301 -21.00 -0.28 -13.16
CA GLU A 301 -21.33 0.17 -14.53
C GLU A 301 -20.59 -0.65 -15.60
N GLY A 302 -19.37 -1.13 -15.31
CA GLY A 302 -18.58 -1.93 -16.25
C GLY A 302 -18.92 -3.42 -16.30
N LEU A 303 -19.84 -3.90 -15.45
CA LEU A 303 -20.17 -5.33 -15.35
C LEU A 303 -21.00 -5.82 -16.54
N GLY A 304 -20.74 -7.05 -16.96
CA GLY A 304 -21.57 -7.73 -17.95
C GLY A 304 -22.90 -8.21 -17.37
N PRO A 305 -23.83 -8.65 -18.24
CA PRO A 305 -25.19 -9.03 -17.84
C PRO A 305 -25.21 -10.22 -16.88
N ALA A 306 -24.31 -11.20 -17.06
CA ALA A 306 -24.25 -12.39 -16.22
C ALA A 306 -23.91 -12.05 -14.76
N VAL A 307 -22.85 -11.26 -14.51
CA VAL A 307 -22.51 -10.82 -13.14
C VAL A 307 -23.58 -9.91 -12.56
N ARG A 308 -24.19 -9.02 -13.37
CA ARG A 308 -25.30 -8.16 -12.87
C ARG A 308 -26.51 -8.99 -12.44
N GLY A 309 -26.84 -10.04 -13.18
CA GLY A 309 -27.88 -11.02 -12.82
C GLY A 309 -27.55 -11.71 -11.51
N TRP A 310 -26.33 -12.26 -11.40
CA TRP A 310 -25.83 -12.89 -10.18
C TRP A 310 -25.89 -11.96 -8.96
N LEU A 311 -25.38 -10.73 -9.07
CA LEU A 311 -25.40 -9.77 -7.96
C LEU A 311 -26.83 -9.44 -7.51
N ARG A 312 -27.79 -9.35 -8.45
CA ARG A 312 -29.20 -9.08 -8.13
C ARG A 312 -29.87 -10.25 -7.41
N GLU A 313 -29.55 -11.48 -7.82
CA GLU A 313 -30.17 -12.70 -7.30
C GLU A 313 -29.54 -13.15 -5.97
N ALA A 314 -28.21 -13.24 -5.94
CA ALA A 314 -27.46 -13.82 -4.83
C ALA A 314 -27.22 -12.83 -3.68
N PHE A 315 -27.33 -11.51 -3.92
CA PHE A 315 -27.08 -10.49 -2.91
C PHE A 315 -28.30 -9.62 -2.62
N GLU A 316 -28.24 -8.97 -1.46
CA GLU A 316 -29.16 -7.93 -1.06
C GLU A 316 -28.39 -6.68 -0.59
N PRO A 317 -28.98 -5.48 -0.75
CA PRO A 317 -28.48 -4.27 -0.11
C PRO A 317 -28.33 -4.46 1.41
N TYR A 318 -27.17 -4.08 1.94
CA TYR A 318 -26.90 -4.06 3.36
C TYR A 318 -26.39 -2.67 3.75
N PHE A 319 -27.22 -1.94 4.50
CA PHE A 319 -26.91 -0.59 4.94
C PHE A 319 -26.29 -0.62 6.32
N GLN A 320 -25.12 0.00 6.47
CA GLN A 320 -24.40 0.07 7.75
C GLN A 320 -24.52 1.46 8.37
N GLY A 321 -25.03 1.50 9.60
CA GLY A 321 -24.93 2.67 10.47
C GLY A 321 -23.53 2.80 11.07
N VAL A 322 -23.28 3.92 11.74
CA VAL A 322 -22.02 4.17 12.45
C VAL A 322 -21.77 3.09 13.52
N ASP A 323 -22.81 2.65 14.24
CA ASP A 323 -22.71 1.59 15.23
C ASP A 323 -22.35 0.21 14.63
N ASP A 324 -22.81 -0.09 13.41
CA ASP A 324 -22.42 -1.32 12.71
C ASP A 324 -20.93 -1.31 12.39
N ILE A 325 -20.44 -0.19 11.86
CA ILE A 325 -19.04 0.02 11.52
C ILE A 325 -18.18 -0.05 12.80
N ALA A 326 -18.60 0.60 13.89
CA ALA A 326 -17.92 0.54 15.19
C ALA A 326 -17.77 -0.90 15.69
N ARG A 327 -18.84 -1.71 15.59
CA ARG A 327 -18.80 -3.14 15.95
C ARG A 327 -17.83 -3.92 15.08
N ASP A 328 -17.78 -3.65 13.78
CA ASP A 328 -16.86 -4.32 12.87
C ASP A 328 -15.39 -3.99 13.18
N TYR A 329 -15.07 -2.74 13.50
CA TYR A 329 -13.72 -2.35 13.95
C TYR A 329 -13.36 -3.00 15.28
N ALA A 330 -14.23 -2.93 16.29
CA ALA A 330 -13.98 -3.55 17.59
C ALA A 330 -13.77 -5.07 17.46
N ALA A 331 -14.58 -5.73 16.63
CA ALA A 331 -14.44 -7.16 16.38
C ALA A 331 -13.20 -7.52 15.56
N LEU A 332 -12.77 -6.66 14.63
CA LEU A 332 -11.52 -6.82 13.91
C LEU A 332 -10.31 -6.74 14.86
N VAL A 333 -10.25 -5.72 15.71
CA VAL A 333 -9.19 -5.54 16.70
C VAL A 333 -9.15 -6.73 17.68
N ALA A 334 -10.33 -7.16 18.17
CA ALA A 334 -10.43 -8.31 19.07
C ALA A 334 -9.99 -9.63 18.40
N ALA A 335 -10.14 -9.76 17.09
CA ALA A 335 -9.71 -10.94 16.34
C ALA A 335 -8.18 -10.99 16.09
N ALA A 336 -7.48 -9.88 16.29
CA ALA A 336 -6.02 -9.79 16.12
C ALA A 336 -5.39 -8.92 17.24
N PRO A 337 -5.49 -9.34 18.51
CA PRO A 337 -5.13 -8.51 19.67
C PRO A 337 -3.62 -8.26 19.80
N ASP A 338 -2.80 -9.05 19.10
CA ASP A 338 -1.34 -8.95 19.03
C ASP A 338 -0.85 -7.90 18.02
N ARG A 339 -1.77 -7.25 17.30
CA ARG A 339 -1.46 -6.26 16.27
C ARG A 339 -1.74 -4.84 16.73
N SER A 340 -0.93 -3.93 16.22
CA SER A 340 -1.17 -2.49 16.33
C SER A 340 -2.08 -2.03 15.19
N PHE A 341 -3.05 -1.18 15.52
CA PHE A 341 -3.97 -0.60 14.56
C PHE A 341 -3.83 0.92 14.57
N VAL A 342 -3.74 1.50 13.37
CA VAL A 342 -3.84 2.94 13.14
C VAL A 342 -5.02 3.17 12.20
N PHE A 343 -5.99 3.96 12.64
CA PHE A 343 -7.15 4.31 11.84
C PHE A 343 -7.04 5.76 11.38
N VAL A 344 -7.00 5.96 10.07
CA VAL A 344 -7.04 7.29 9.45
C VAL A 344 -8.48 7.75 9.43
N ASN A 345 -8.75 8.86 10.12
CA ASN A 345 -10.08 9.44 10.14
C ASN A 345 -10.40 10.19 8.83
N ARG A 346 -11.63 10.70 8.68
CA ARG A 346 -12.01 11.48 7.49
C ARG A 346 -11.83 12.96 7.74
N ILE A 347 -11.41 13.68 6.70
CA ILE A 347 -11.54 15.14 6.70
C ILE A 347 -13.03 15.48 6.61
N SER A 348 -13.54 16.20 7.60
CA SER A 348 -14.96 16.50 7.76
C SER A 348 -15.40 17.71 6.95
N ALA A 349 -14.48 18.62 6.64
CA ALA A 349 -14.73 19.75 5.75
C ALA A 349 -14.60 19.34 4.28
N HIS A 350 -15.62 19.65 3.47
CA HIS A 350 -15.63 19.34 2.05
C HIS A 350 -15.79 20.61 1.20
N PRO A 351 -14.94 20.85 0.18
CA PRO A 351 -14.98 22.07 -0.63
C PRO A 351 -16.30 22.25 -1.41
N ASN A 352 -17.02 21.15 -1.63
CA ASN A 352 -18.29 21.14 -2.36
C ASN A 352 -19.53 21.20 -1.47
N GLU A 353 -19.38 21.31 -0.14
CA GLU A 353 -20.51 21.49 0.78
C GLU A 353 -20.75 22.96 1.07
N ASN A 354 -21.74 23.55 0.39
CA ASN A 354 -22.14 24.93 0.61
C ASN A 354 -23.63 24.99 0.97
N ILE A 355 -23.93 25.34 2.23
CA ILE A 355 -25.31 25.54 2.69
C ILE A 355 -25.74 26.94 2.26
N GLN A 356 -26.52 27.00 1.17
CA GLN A 356 -27.05 28.27 0.66
C GLN A 356 -28.34 28.70 1.38
N SER A 357 -29.06 27.77 2.00
CA SER A 357 -30.28 28.05 2.77
C SER A 357 -30.47 27.01 3.86
N TYR A 358 -30.64 27.47 5.10
CA TYR A 358 -30.96 26.62 6.24
C TYR A 358 -32.43 26.19 6.25
N ASP A 359 -33.32 26.92 5.56
CA ASP A 359 -34.76 26.62 5.51
C ASP A 359 -35.06 25.33 4.70
N LEU A 360 -34.08 24.84 3.93
CA LEU A 360 -34.18 23.62 3.12
C LEU A 360 -33.50 22.41 3.77
N LEU A 361 -32.90 22.58 4.96
CA LEU A 361 -32.29 21.47 5.69
C LEU A 361 -33.35 20.75 6.52
N ASP A 362 -33.90 19.68 5.97
CA ASP A 362 -34.67 18.69 6.72
C ASP A 362 -33.80 17.49 7.13
N ALA A 363 -34.36 16.57 7.91
CA ALA A 363 -33.64 15.40 8.40
C ALA A 363 -33.12 14.50 7.26
N GLU A 364 -33.81 14.47 6.12
CA GLU A 364 -33.41 13.70 4.93
C GLU A 364 -32.20 14.36 4.25
N THR A 365 -32.24 15.66 4.03
CA THR A 365 -31.14 16.44 3.43
C THR A 365 -29.90 16.45 4.32
N ILE A 366 -30.08 16.56 5.63
CA ILE A 366 -28.98 16.49 6.61
C ILE A 366 -28.32 15.10 6.59
N ALA A 367 -29.10 14.03 6.49
CA ALA A 367 -28.57 12.66 6.38
C ALA A 367 -27.74 12.42 5.11
N HIS A 368 -27.89 13.27 4.09
CA HIS A 368 -27.10 13.25 2.85
C HIS A 368 -25.89 14.19 2.88
N THR A 369 -25.66 14.95 3.95
CA THR A 369 -24.49 15.82 4.09
C THR A 369 -23.26 14.95 4.46
N HIS A 370 -22.27 14.91 3.58
CA HIS A 370 -21.04 14.15 3.76
C HIS A 370 -20.27 14.58 5.02
N GLY A 371 -20.21 15.88 5.31
CA GLY A 371 -19.52 16.44 6.46
C GLY A 371 -20.07 15.92 7.80
N LEU A 372 -21.40 15.86 7.95
CA LEU A 372 -22.01 15.34 9.18
C LEU A 372 -21.67 13.85 9.38
N ARG A 373 -21.82 13.03 8.33
CA ARG A 373 -21.47 11.61 8.40
C ARG A 373 -19.98 11.41 8.73
N ASN A 374 -19.10 12.21 8.14
CA ASN A 374 -17.66 12.16 8.43
C ASN A 374 -17.40 12.49 9.90
N GLN A 375 -18.08 13.49 10.47
CA GLN A 375 -17.98 13.82 11.90
C GLN A 375 -18.45 12.68 12.80
N GLU A 376 -19.59 12.04 12.50
CA GLU A 376 -20.08 10.90 13.28
C GLU A 376 -19.10 9.72 13.25
N LEU A 377 -18.52 9.42 12.08
CA LEU A 377 -17.50 8.37 11.95
C LEU A 377 -16.21 8.72 12.70
N ASN A 378 -15.78 9.99 12.67
CA ASN A 378 -14.61 10.45 13.42
C ASN A 378 -14.82 10.32 14.93
N LEU A 379 -16.00 10.72 15.43
CA LEU A 379 -16.37 10.56 16.84
C LEU A 379 -16.36 9.09 17.28
N MET A 380 -16.87 8.21 16.43
CA MET A 380 -16.87 6.76 16.67
C MET A 380 -15.44 6.19 16.82
N LEU A 381 -14.46 6.69 16.06
CA LEU A 381 -13.06 6.27 16.24
C LEU A 381 -12.50 6.65 17.61
N HIS A 382 -12.85 7.82 18.16
CA HIS A 382 -12.36 8.25 19.48
C HIS A 382 -12.82 7.32 20.60
N ASP A 383 -14.00 6.70 20.48
CA ASP A 383 -14.46 5.69 21.42
C ASP A 383 -13.65 4.38 21.27
N LEU A 384 -13.35 3.97 20.03
CA LEU A 384 -12.52 2.79 19.74
C LEU A 384 -11.07 2.95 20.21
N ALA A 385 -10.48 4.14 20.08
CA ALA A 385 -9.10 4.42 20.48
C ALA A 385 -8.87 4.41 21.99
N ARG A 386 -9.93 4.31 22.81
CA ARG A 386 -9.79 3.99 24.24
C ARG A 386 -9.39 2.53 24.49
N GLY A 387 -9.50 1.68 23.47
CA GLY A 387 -9.06 0.28 23.50
C GLY A 387 -7.54 0.14 23.37
N PRO A 388 -6.98 -1.03 23.74
CA PRO A 388 -5.55 -1.28 23.57
C PRO A 388 -5.17 -1.38 22.10
N ASN A 389 -3.94 -0.98 21.77
CA ASN A 389 -3.32 -1.15 20.45
C ASN A 389 -4.07 -0.45 19.29
N VAL A 390 -4.87 0.58 19.59
CA VAL A 390 -5.59 1.38 18.59
C VAL A 390 -5.14 2.83 18.70
N GLU A 391 -4.73 3.42 17.59
CA GLU A 391 -4.38 4.83 17.46
C GLU A 391 -5.17 5.46 16.31
N ILE A 392 -5.38 6.77 16.37
CA ILE A 392 -6.05 7.53 15.30
C ILE A 392 -5.02 8.43 14.65
N LEU A 393 -4.86 8.32 13.33
CA LEU A 393 -4.23 9.36 12.54
C LEU A 393 -5.32 10.38 12.20
N ASP A 394 -5.30 11.50 12.92
CA ASP A 394 -6.29 12.57 12.78
C ASP A 394 -5.99 13.45 11.55
N ALA A 395 -6.33 12.93 10.37
CA ALA A 395 -6.21 13.64 9.10
C ALA A 395 -7.04 14.93 9.09
N ASP A 396 -8.20 14.94 9.78
CA ASP A 396 -9.06 16.11 9.89
C ASP A 396 -8.37 17.26 10.62
N ALA A 397 -7.78 16.98 11.80
CA ALA A 397 -7.05 17.98 12.58
C ALA A 397 -5.81 18.50 11.83
N ILE A 398 -5.02 17.60 11.22
CA ILE A 398 -3.84 17.99 10.43
C ILE A 398 -4.24 18.87 9.24
N ALA A 399 -5.31 18.51 8.53
CA ALA A 399 -5.81 19.30 7.40
C ALA A 399 -6.40 20.64 7.84
N ALA A 400 -7.08 20.69 8.99
CA ALA A 400 -7.58 21.94 9.57
C ALA A 400 -6.45 22.90 9.94
N ASP A 401 -5.35 22.40 10.52
CA ASP A 401 -4.19 23.20 10.89
C ASP A 401 -3.45 23.78 9.67
N LEU A 402 -3.38 23.03 8.57
CA LEU A 402 -2.74 23.48 7.32
C LEU A 402 -3.65 24.34 6.44
N GLY A 403 -4.97 24.19 6.57
CA GLY A 403 -5.97 24.79 5.69
C GLY A 403 -6.49 23.79 4.65
N VAL A 404 -7.68 23.24 4.90
CA VAL A 404 -8.30 22.17 4.08
C VAL A 404 -8.41 22.57 2.60
N MET A 405 -8.87 23.79 2.31
CA MET A 405 -9.14 24.22 0.93
C MET A 405 -7.90 24.28 0.04
N ASP A 406 -6.74 24.57 0.62
CA ASP A 406 -5.47 24.66 -0.11
C ASP A 406 -4.82 23.28 -0.31
N HIS A 407 -5.20 22.31 0.52
CA HIS A 407 -4.53 21.03 0.64
C HIS A 407 -5.39 19.82 0.29
N LEU A 408 -6.67 20.02 -0.04
CA LEU A 408 -7.63 19.01 -0.49
C LEU A 408 -8.46 19.52 -1.68
N PRO A 409 -7.84 19.80 -2.84
CA PRO A 409 -8.44 20.57 -3.92
C PRO A 409 -9.69 19.92 -4.56
N ASP A 410 -9.79 18.59 -4.54
CA ASP A 410 -10.94 17.84 -5.07
C ASP A 410 -11.82 17.20 -3.98
N GLY A 411 -11.54 17.51 -2.70
CA GLY A 411 -12.25 16.96 -1.55
C GLY A 411 -11.84 15.53 -1.15
N VAL A 412 -10.89 14.90 -1.86
CA VAL A 412 -10.48 13.50 -1.59
C VAL A 412 -8.96 13.34 -1.55
N HIS A 413 -8.23 13.91 -2.50
CA HIS A 413 -6.81 13.70 -2.64
C HIS A 413 -6.01 14.84 -2.00
N ALA A 414 -5.24 14.49 -0.99
CA ALA A 414 -4.38 15.42 -0.27
C ALA A 414 -3.17 15.84 -1.11
N THR A 415 -2.75 17.10 -0.97
CA THR A 415 -1.48 17.57 -1.54
C THR A 415 -0.27 16.95 -0.85
N GLY A 416 0.89 16.97 -1.52
CA GLY A 416 2.15 16.46 -0.95
C GLY A 416 2.56 17.08 0.38
N VAL A 417 2.14 18.32 0.69
CA VAL A 417 2.38 18.97 1.99
C VAL A 417 1.62 18.24 3.09
N LEU A 418 0.29 18.13 2.95
CA LEU A 418 -0.57 17.43 3.91
C LEU A 418 -0.16 15.95 4.05
N LEU A 419 0.15 15.28 2.95
CA LEU A 419 0.63 13.89 2.97
C LEU A 419 1.93 13.72 3.77
N ARG A 420 2.84 14.70 3.74
CA ARG A 420 4.08 14.65 4.55
C ARG A 420 3.80 14.78 6.05
N GLU A 421 2.92 15.70 6.45
CA GLU A 421 2.54 15.84 7.86
C GLU A 421 1.83 14.59 8.37
N MET A 422 0.89 14.05 7.59
CA MET A 422 0.21 12.78 7.91
C MET A 422 1.19 11.61 8.02
N ARG A 423 2.21 11.52 7.13
CA ARG A 423 3.27 10.50 7.27
C ARG A 423 4.06 10.67 8.55
N GLY A 424 4.46 11.90 8.88
CA GLY A 424 5.16 12.19 10.14
C GLY A 424 4.38 11.71 11.35
N GLU A 425 3.07 11.96 11.36
CA GLU A 425 2.18 11.52 12.43
C GLU A 425 2.02 10.00 12.46
N LEU A 426 1.84 9.34 11.31
CA LEU A 426 1.79 7.88 11.22
C LEU A 426 3.03 7.24 11.86
N PHE A 427 4.22 7.77 11.56
CA PHE A 427 5.47 7.31 12.17
C PHE A 427 5.50 7.52 13.69
N ARG A 428 5.05 8.69 14.15
CA ARG A 428 4.96 8.99 15.59
C ARG A 428 4.07 7.98 16.32
N LEU A 429 2.90 7.65 15.75
CA LEU A 429 1.94 6.70 16.31
C LEU A 429 2.50 5.27 16.33
N LEU A 430 3.07 4.81 15.22
CA LEU A 430 3.68 3.47 15.14
C LEU A 430 4.83 3.31 16.15
N ARG A 431 5.65 4.35 16.33
CA ARG A 431 6.70 4.35 17.36
C ARG A 431 6.13 4.31 18.77
N ALA A 432 5.07 5.07 19.04
CA ALA A 432 4.40 5.08 20.35
C ALA A 432 3.82 3.70 20.70
N GLN A 433 3.34 2.95 19.69
CA GLN A 433 2.89 1.56 19.81
C GLN A 433 4.04 0.54 19.87
N GLY A 434 5.30 0.96 19.75
CA GLY A 434 6.47 0.07 19.82
C GLY A 434 6.69 -0.80 18.57
N VAL A 435 6.15 -0.39 17.42
CA VAL A 435 6.30 -1.12 16.15
C VAL A 435 7.74 -0.98 15.64
N SER A 436 8.51 -2.06 15.67
CA SER A 436 9.94 -2.06 15.31
C SER A 436 10.20 -1.52 13.90
N GLY A 437 11.11 -0.55 13.78
CA GLY A 437 11.51 0.07 12.50
C GLY A 437 10.88 1.43 12.21
N PHE A 438 9.87 1.85 12.99
CA PHE A 438 9.14 3.12 12.82
C PHE A 438 9.45 4.14 13.95
#